data_AF-A0A957GHX5-F1
#
_entry.id   AF-A0A957GHX5-F1
#
_cell.length_a   1.000
_cell.length_b   1.000
_cell.length_c   1.000
_cell.angle_alpha   90.00
_cell.angle_beta   90.00
_cell.angle_gamma   90.00
#
_symmetry.space_group_name_H-M   'P 1'
#
loop_
_entity.id
_entity.type
_entity.pdbx_description
1 polymer ?
#
loop_
_entity_poly.entity_id
_entity_poly.type
_entity_poly.pdbx_seq_one_letter_code
_entity_poly.pdbx_strand_id
1 'polypeptide(L)'
;SGQLNGLQWDSDGLVSCAGYLRATPASLPFADHFVAVAADLVQRYDIDGLHLDHIRYAAPNTSCDPVSAAAFGGDCFSSPAYADWQRAQINQLVARLYTELLPQKPGLWLSAAVWPIYQDVWGWGGSQGYSDYYQDSQAWLQGGYIDSLMPMIYPSVYNCPYSGFWTLERWGILAADFQASSAGRFVIPGIGTGYCTFDEIAARIDLARAAGTAGHALFSYGGLLAGDGVDSYFDDLANGPYALPAGIPTITWHP
;
A
#
# COMPACT_ATOMS: atom_id res chain seq x y z
N SER A 1 -0.21 17.00 30.76
CA SER A 1 -1.21 16.51 29.80
C SER A 1 -0.73 15.16 29.30
N GLY A 2 -1.55 14.11 29.50
CA GLY A 2 -1.17 12.71 29.30
C GLY A 2 -1.32 12.24 27.86
N GLN A 3 -0.49 12.78 26.96
CA GLN A 3 -0.39 12.28 25.60
C GLN A 3 0.44 10.99 25.60
N LEU A 4 -0.01 9.98 24.85
CA LEU A 4 0.66 8.70 24.78
C LEU A 4 1.93 8.84 23.92
N ASN A 5 3.08 8.58 24.53
CA ASN A 5 4.37 8.52 23.84
C ASN A 5 4.38 7.35 22.84
N GLY A 6 5.06 7.52 21.70
CA GLY A 6 5.15 6.48 20.68
C GLY A 6 3.96 6.42 19.72
N LEU A 7 3.05 7.40 19.77
CA LEU A 7 2.04 7.65 18.74
C LEU A 7 2.48 8.80 17.83
N GLN A 8 1.99 8.83 16.60
CA GLN A 8 2.26 9.92 15.68
C GLN A 8 1.50 11.18 16.12
N TRP A 9 2.23 12.18 16.62
CA TRP A 9 1.69 13.50 16.97
C TRP A 9 1.73 14.42 15.75
N ASP A 10 0.70 15.24 15.54
CA ASP A 10 0.75 16.32 14.54
C ASP A 10 1.65 17.49 14.98
N SER A 11 1.77 18.52 14.15
CA SER A 11 2.60 19.70 14.42
C SER A 11 2.13 20.53 15.62
N ASP A 12 0.88 20.38 16.05
CA ASP A 12 0.34 21.02 17.25
C ASP A 12 0.52 20.15 18.50
N GLY A 13 1.19 19.00 18.34
CA GLY A 13 1.45 18.03 19.39
C GLY A 13 0.22 17.19 19.74
N LEU A 14 -0.79 17.10 18.87
CA LEU A 14 -2.01 16.34 19.13
C LEU A 14 -1.97 14.97 18.46
N VAL A 15 -2.63 13.99 19.09
CA VAL A 15 -2.91 12.69 18.47
C VAL A 15 -4.33 12.76 17.92
N SER A 16 -4.49 12.57 16.61
CA SER A 16 -5.83 12.46 16.02
C SER A 16 -6.54 11.21 16.56
N CYS A 17 -7.67 11.41 17.23
CA CYS A 17 -8.54 10.32 17.70
C CYS A 17 -9.65 9.97 16.70
N ALA A 18 -9.71 10.63 15.54
CA ALA A 18 -10.71 10.36 14.51
C ALA A 18 -10.17 9.28 13.55
N GLY A 19 -10.64 8.05 13.71
CA GLY A 19 -10.24 6.89 12.89
C GLY A 19 -9.20 6.01 13.58
N TYR A 20 -7.97 5.99 13.06
CA TYR A 20 -6.90 5.11 13.54
C TYR A 20 -5.89 5.85 14.40
N LEU A 21 -5.56 5.27 15.56
CA LEU A 21 -4.33 5.63 16.28
C LEU A 21 -3.15 4.99 15.56
N ARG A 22 -2.14 5.80 15.23
CA ARG A 22 -0.94 5.33 14.52
C ARG A 22 0.27 5.41 15.44
N ALA A 23 0.98 4.30 15.58
CA ALA A 23 2.26 4.28 16.26
C ALA A 23 3.34 4.96 15.41
N THR A 24 4.35 5.54 16.06
CA THR A 24 5.56 5.97 15.36
C THR A 24 6.43 4.74 15.02
N PRO A 25 6.87 4.58 13.76
CA PRO A 25 7.81 3.53 13.39
C PRO A 25 9.16 3.65 14.11
N ALA A 26 9.51 4.83 14.64
CA ALA A 26 10.74 5.05 15.42
C ALA A 26 10.71 4.41 16.82
N SER A 27 9.53 3.97 17.29
CA SER A 27 9.39 3.30 18.58
C SER A 27 9.86 1.85 18.48
N LEU A 28 11.05 1.55 19.00
CA LEU A 28 11.59 0.19 19.03
C LEU A 28 10.63 -0.80 19.71
N PRO A 29 10.00 -0.50 20.86
CA PRO A 29 9.02 -1.41 21.45
C PRO A 29 7.82 -1.70 20.53
N PHE A 30 7.37 -0.71 19.76
CA PHE A 30 6.31 -0.92 18.77
C PHE A 30 6.81 -1.79 17.61
N ALA A 31 7.98 -1.49 17.05
CA ALA A 31 8.56 -2.25 15.95
C ALA A 31 8.77 -3.72 16.34
N ASP A 32 9.34 -3.96 17.54
CA ASP A 32 9.53 -5.31 18.09
C ASP A 32 8.19 -6.05 18.25
N HIS A 33 7.18 -5.38 18.80
CA HIS A 33 5.87 -5.98 18.99
C HIS A 33 5.17 -6.27 17.66
N PHE A 34 5.25 -5.36 16.69
CA PHE A 34 4.65 -5.50 15.37
C PHE A 34 5.26 -6.70 14.61
N VAL A 35 6.59 -6.82 14.62
CA VAL A 35 7.30 -7.95 14.01
C VAL A 35 6.98 -9.26 14.75
N ALA A 36 6.90 -9.25 16.08
CA ALA A 36 6.54 -10.42 16.86
C ALA A 36 5.11 -10.92 16.55
N VAL A 37 4.14 -10.02 16.39
CA VAL A 37 2.77 -10.38 15.99
C VAL A 37 2.77 -10.96 14.58
N ALA A 38 3.49 -10.35 13.64
CA ALA A 38 3.61 -10.87 12.28
C ALA A 38 4.26 -12.27 12.25
N ALA A 39 5.29 -12.50 13.06
CA ALA A 39 5.93 -13.80 13.22
C ALA A 39 4.97 -14.84 13.84
N ASP A 40 4.19 -14.46 14.84
CA ASP A 40 3.20 -15.34 15.47
C ASP A 40 2.15 -15.81 14.44
N LEU A 41 1.69 -14.91 13.55
CA LEU A 41 0.78 -15.27 12.46
C LEU A 41 1.43 -16.26 11.48
N VAL A 42 2.65 -15.98 11.03
CA VAL A 42 3.39 -16.81 10.07
C VAL A 42 3.70 -18.21 10.65
N GLN A 43 3.98 -18.31 11.94
CA GLN A 43 4.32 -19.57 12.59
C GLN A 43 3.10 -20.44 12.91
N ARG A 44 1.95 -19.83 13.21
CA ARG A 44 0.77 -20.57 13.69
C ARG A 44 -0.24 -20.89 12.61
N TYR A 45 -0.25 -20.13 11.51
CA TYR A 45 -1.24 -20.27 10.46
C TYR A 45 -0.56 -20.61 9.14
N ASP A 46 -1.16 -21.53 8.39
CA ASP A 46 -0.69 -21.87 7.05
C ASP A 46 -1.18 -20.82 6.05
N ILE A 47 -0.48 -19.69 6.02
CA ILE A 47 -0.77 -18.55 5.13
C ILE A 47 0.24 -18.49 3.98
N ASP A 48 -0.22 -18.20 2.77
CA ASP A 48 0.68 -18.03 1.61
C ASP A 48 1.41 -16.69 1.61
N GLY A 49 0.89 -15.70 2.35
CA GLY A 49 1.47 -14.38 2.41
C GLY A 49 0.97 -13.53 3.57
N LEU A 50 1.74 -12.48 3.86
CA LEU A 50 1.40 -11.39 4.76
C LEU A 50 1.21 -10.12 3.93
N HIS A 51 0.06 -9.46 4.12
CA HIS A 51 -0.28 -8.22 3.41
C HIS A 51 -0.31 -7.03 4.38
N LEU A 52 0.47 -6.00 4.07
CA LEU A 52 0.58 -4.79 4.87
C LEU A 52 -0.31 -3.69 4.30
N ASP A 53 -1.32 -3.27 5.06
CA ASP A 53 -2.09 -2.06 4.76
C ASP A 53 -1.66 -0.93 5.72
N HIS A 54 -1.78 0.31 5.27
CA HIS A 54 -1.49 1.52 6.07
C HIS A 54 -0.04 1.63 6.61
N ILE A 55 0.92 0.89 6.06
CA ILE A 55 2.34 0.97 6.41
C ILE A 55 2.98 2.28 5.88
N ARG A 56 2.66 3.38 6.57
CA ARG A 56 3.00 4.78 6.24
C ARG A 56 2.67 5.72 7.40
N TYR A 57 3.13 6.96 7.33
CA TYR A 57 2.70 8.01 8.25
C TYR A 57 1.26 8.47 7.98
N ALA A 58 0.63 9.10 8.97
CA ALA A 58 -0.76 9.51 8.89
C ALA A 58 -0.99 10.65 7.88
N ALA A 59 -0.09 11.63 7.84
CA ALA A 59 -0.17 12.84 7.02
C ALA A 59 1.21 13.55 6.98
N PRO A 60 1.36 14.60 6.15
CA PRO A 60 2.50 15.50 6.28
C PRO A 60 2.58 16.07 7.70
N ASN A 61 3.78 16.42 8.14
CA ASN A 61 4.01 17.05 9.46
C ASN A 61 3.50 16.23 10.67
N THR A 62 3.50 14.90 10.57
CA THR A 62 3.17 14.00 11.68
C THR A 62 4.39 13.29 12.24
N SER A 63 4.25 12.79 13.48
CA SER A 63 5.26 12.06 14.25
C SER A 63 6.42 12.92 14.77
N CYS A 64 6.14 14.06 15.40
CA CYS A 64 7.14 14.75 16.24
C CYS A 64 6.88 14.50 17.74
N ASP A 65 6.54 13.26 18.09
CA ASP A 65 6.43 12.84 19.49
C ASP A 65 7.83 12.67 20.11
N PRO A 66 7.95 12.61 21.45
CA PRO A 66 9.25 12.55 22.14
C PRO A 66 10.13 11.37 21.70
N VAL A 67 9.54 10.24 21.29
CA VAL A 67 10.30 9.09 20.79
C VAL A 67 10.91 9.43 19.44
N SER A 68 10.12 9.98 18.51
CA SER A 68 10.60 10.36 17.19
C SER A 68 11.63 11.48 17.24
N ALA A 69 11.39 12.53 18.04
CA ALA A 69 12.31 13.65 18.20
C ALA A 69 13.65 13.21 18.80
N ALA A 70 13.62 12.36 19.84
CA ALA A 70 14.84 11.81 20.44
C ALA A 70 15.59 10.88 19.49
N ALA A 71 14.89 10.05 18.71
CA ALA A 71 15.49 9.14 17.75
C ALA A 71 16.11 9.88 16.54
N PHE A 72 15.51 10.98 16.10
CA PHE A 72 16.07 11.81 15.03
C PHE A 72 17.28 12.64 15.50
N GLY A 73 17.28 13.13 16.74
CA GLY A 73 18.39 13.90 17.31
C GLY A 73 18.51 15.33 16.76
N GLY A 74 17.42 15.89 16.25
CA GLY A 74 17.33 17.26 15.72
C GLY A 74 15.90 17.77 15.68
N ASP A 75 15.70 18.96 15.11
CA ASP A 75 14.37 19.58 15.03
C ASP A 75 13.51 18.91 13.93
N CYS A 76 12.35 18.37 14.32
CA CYS A 76 11.37 17.85 13.37
C CYS A 76 10.96 18.92 12.35
N PHE A 77 10.70 18.51 11.11
CA PHE A 77 10.15 19.36 10.04
C PHE A 77 10.97 20.62 9.68
N SER A 78 12.14 20.81 10.28
CA SER A 78 13.02 21.97 10.03
C SER A 78 13.83 21.86 8.74
N SER A 79 13.96 20.66 8.18
CA SER A 79 14.74 20.40 6.98
C SER A 79 14.25 19.15 6.24
N PRO A 80 14.63 18.98 4.95
CA PRO A 80 14.36 17.76 4.19
C PRO A 80 14.89 16.47 4.85
N ALA A 81 15.93 16.57 5.68
CA ALA A 81 16.54 15.45 6.37
C ALA A 81 15.56 14.73 7.30
N TYR A 82 14.57 15.44 7.86
CA TYR A 82 13.54 14.80 8.68
C TYR A 82 12.63 13.91 7.83
N ALA A 83 12.19 14.37 6.66
CA ALA A 83 11.37 13.57 5.76
C ALA A 83 12.13 12.33 5.23
N ASP A 84 13.43 12.48 4.94
CA ASP A 84 14.29 11.34 4.57
C ASP A 84 14.40 10.33 5.72
N TRP A 85 14.59 10.84 6.94
CA TRP A 85 14.61 10.00 8.14
C TRP A 85 13.27 9.27 8.36
N GLN A 86 12.13 9.95 8.18
CA GLN A 86 10.81 9.34 8.29
C GLN A 86 10.63 8.19 7.30
N ARG A 87 10.96 8.40 6.02
CA ARG A 87 10.96 7.32 5.01
C ARG A 87 11.85 6.16 5.45
N ALA A 88 13.04 6.45 5.95
CA ALA A 88 13.98 5.41 6.42
C ALA A 88 13.40 4.57 7.57
N GLN A 89 12.60 5.14 8.49
CA GLN A 89 11.98 4.38 9.58
C GLN A 89 10.97 3.34 9.05
N ILE A 90 10.13 3.71 8.08
CA ILE A 90 9.21 2.76 7.45
C ILE A 90 9.99 1.72 6.63
N ASN A 91 10.98 2.15 5.85
CA ASN A 91 11.80 1.25 5.04
C ASN A 91 12.49 0.19 5.90
N GLN A 92 13.06 0.58 7.04
CA GLN A 92 13.68 -0.33 8.00
C GLN A 92 12.67 -1.32 8.59
N LEU A 93 11.44 -0.88 8.92
CA LEU A 93 10.41 -1.77 9.44
C LEU A 93 9.96 -2.81 8.42
N VAL A 94 9.74 -2.42 7.17
CA VAL A 94 9.38 -3.36 6.08
C VAL A 94 10.53 -4.32 5.80
N ALA A 95 11.77 -3.82 5.74
CA ALA A 95 12.95 -4.65 5.55
C ALA A 95 13.15 -5.66 6.69
N ARG A 96 12.89 -5.24 7.94
CA ARG A 96 12.93 -6.10 9.11
C ARG A 96 11.90 -7.22 9.03
N LEU A 97 10.64 -6.92 8.66
CA LEU A 97 9.61 -7.96 8.43
C LEU A 97 10.07 -8.97 7.38
N TYR A 98 10.58 -8.50 6.24
CA TYR A 98 11.02 -9.40 5.17
C TYR A 98 12.16 -10.32 5.62
N THR A 99 13.19 -9.73 6.23
CA THR A 99 14.40 -10.45 6.65
C THR A 99 14.16 -11.40 7.81
N GLU A 100 13.27 -11.07 8.75
CA GLU A 100 12.95 -11.93 9.88
C GLU A 100 11.93 -13.02 9.53
N LEU A 101 10.93 -12.74 8.68
CA LEU A 101 9.84 -13.68 8.41
C LEU A 101 10.14 -14.69 7.31
N LEU A 102 10.81 -14.28 6.22
CA LEU A 102 11.04 -15.16 5.07
C LEU A 102 11.82 -16.44 5.45
N PRO A 103 12.87 -16.40 6.29
CA PRO A 103 13.55 -17.62 6.74
C PRO A 103 12.68 -18.56 7.59
N GLN A 104 11.62 -18.04 8.23
CA GLN A 104 10.71 -18.84 9.06
C GLN A 104 9.70 -19.61 8.20
N LYS A 105 9.33 -19.08 7.03
CA LYS A 105 8.43 -19.74 6.07
C LYS A 105 8.89 -19.40 4.64
N PRO A 106 9.79 -20.21 4.04
CA PRO A 106 10.19 -20.06 2.64
C PRO A 106 8.96 -20.09 1.72
N GLY A 107 8.90 -19.17 0.76
CA GLY A 107 7.74 -19.01 -0.12
C GLY A 107 6.63 -18.11 0.43
N LEU A 108 6.73 -17.58 1.66
CA LEU A 108 5.80 -16.58 2.18
C LEU A 108 5.92 -15.27 1.37
N TRP A 109 4.83 -14.81 0.77
CA TRP A 109 4.78 -13.52 0.09
C TRP A 109 4.65 -12.39 1.11
N LEU A 110 5.55 -11.41 1.08
CA LEU A 110 5.31 -10.11 1.73
C LEU A 110 4.81 -9.10 0.69
N SER A 111 3.61 -8.56 0.93
CA SER A 111 2.99 -7.58 0.03
C SER A 111 2.51 -6.35 0.80
N ALA A 112 2.28 -5.24 0.10
CA ALA A 112 1.73 -4.04 0.72
C ALA A 112 0.76 -3.28 -0.18
N ALA A 113 -0.34 -2.81 0.41
CA ALA A 113 -1.18 -1.77 -0.18
C ALA A 113 -0.48 -0.42 -0.04
N VAL A 114 -0.26 0.25 -1.17
CA VAL A 114 0.50 1.51 -1.23
C VAL A 114 -0.31 2.63 -1.84
N TRP A 115 0.09 3.85 -1.53
CA TRP A 115 -0.57 5.04 -2.02
C TRP A 115 -0.59 5.06 -3.57
N PRO A 116 -1.70 5.44 -4.21
CA PRO A 116 -1.89 5.31 -5.66
C PRO A 116 -0.95 6.15 -6.53
N ILE A 117 -0.38 7.21 -5.98
CA ILE A 117 0.56 8.08 -6.67
C ILE A 117 1.84 8.03 -5.86
N TYR A 118 2.90 7.44 -6.39
CA TYR A 118 4.20 7.44 -5.71
C TYR A 118 4.75 8.88 -5.64
N GLN A 119 4.89 9.51 -6.81
CA GLN A 119 5.17 10.93 -7.01
C GLN A 119 4.32 11.47 -8.17
N ASP A 120 3.83 12.69 -8.07
CA ASP A 120 3.01 13.33 -9.11
C ASP A 120 3.92 14.03 -10.13
N VAL A 121 4.45 13.26 -11.07
CA VAL A 121 5.31 13.76 -12.16
C VAL A 121 4.52 14.41 -13.29
N TRP A 122 3.19 14.37 -13.25
CA TRP A 122 2.31 14.90 -14.28
C TRP A 122 1.67 16.25 -13.90
N GLY A 123 1.80 16.67 -12.64
CA GLY A 123 1.21 17.91 -12.13
C GLY A 123 -0.31 17.86 -12.03
N TRP A 124 -0.88 16.69 -11.70
CA TRP A 124 -2.32 16.50 -11.54
C TRP A 124 -2.87 17.01 -10.21
N GLY A 125 -2.01 17.32 -9.25
CA GLY A 125 -2.37 17.82 -7.92
C GLY A 125 -2.89 16.72 -6.99
N GLY A 126 -2.50 15.46 -7.22
CA GLY A 126 -2.86 14.35 -6.35
C GLY A 126 -1.89 14.23 -5.17
N SER A 127 -2.38 13.83 -4.00
CA SER A 127 -1.50 13.52 -2.87
C SER A 127 -0.59 12.32 -3.19
N GLN A 128 0.63 12.33 -2.67
CA GLN A 128 1.72 11.44 -3.06
C GLN A 128 2.20 10.59 -1.88
N GLY A 129 2.47 9.30 -2.13
CA GLY A 129 2.98 8.37 -1.13
C GLY A 129 4.33 8.81 -0.58
N TYR A 130 5.25 9.19 -1.48
CA TYR A 130 6.63 9.53 -1.13
C TYR A 130 6.74 10.81 -0.28
N SER A 131 6.04 11.89 -0.66
CA SER A 131 6.15 13.20 0.00
C SER A 131 5.17 13.39 1.14
N ASP A 132 3.93 12.92 1.00
CA ASP A 132 2.86 13.29 1.94
C ASP A 132 2.66 12.26 3.04
N TYR A 133 3.05 11.01 2.79
CA TYR A 133 2.89 9.91 3.74
C TYR A 133 4.19 9.18 4.07
N TYR A 134 5.31 9.66 3.52
CA TYR A 134 6.65 9.09 3.67
C TYR A 134 6.69 7.57 3.39
N GLN A 135 5.86 7.13 2.44
CA GLN A 135 5.74 5.75 1.99
C GLN A 135 6.60 5.58 0.74
N ASP A 136 7.89 5.31 0.94
CA ASP A 136 8.85 5.11 -0.14
C ASP A 136 8.76 3.69 -0.72
N SER A 137 7.61 3.39 -1.33
CA SER A 137 7.26 2.04 -1.77
C SER A 137 8.16 1.53 -2.90
N GLN A 138 8.66 2.42 -3.77
CA GLN A 138 9.60 2.02 -4.82
C GLN A 138 10.97 1.61 -4.25
N ALA A 139 11.44 2.22 -3.16
CA ALA A 139 12.64 1.74 -2.48
C ALA A 139 12.50 0.30 -1.96
N TRP A 140 11.28 -0.15 -1.63
CA TRP A 140 11.03 -1.51 -1.16
C TRP A 140 11.24 -2.54 -2.25
N LEU A 141 10.77 -2.24 -3.46
CA LEU A 141 10.99 -3.07 -4.63
C LEU A 141 12.47 -3.08 -5.03
N GLN A 142 13.10 -1.91 -5.11
CA GLN A 142 14.50 -1.76 -5.49
C GLN A 142 15.46 -2.42 -4.49
N GLY A 143 15.18 -2.28 -3.19
CA GLY A 143 15.94 -2.93 -2.13
C GLY A 143 15.64 -4.42 -1.97
N GLY A 144 14.61 -4.93 -2.66
CA GLY A 144 14.29 -6.34 -2.70
C GLY A 144 13.74 -6.92 -1.41
N TYR A 145 13.12 -6.09 -0.57
CA TYR A 145 12.56 -6.47 0.73
C TYR A 145 11.03 -6.42 0.76
N ILE A 146 10.42 -6.57 -0.41
CA ILE A 146 9.00 -6.86 -0.59
C ILE A 146 8.81 -7.66 -1.87
N ASP A 147 7.81 -8.54 -1.91
CA ASP A 147 7.54 -9.38 -3.09
C ASP A 147 6.56 -8.72 -4.05
N SER A 148 5.57 -7.99 -3.52
CA SER A 148 4.61 -7.28 -4.36
C SER A 148 4.09 -5.97 -3.77
N LEU A 149 3.83 -5.00 -4.66
CA LEU A 149 3.06 -3.80 -4.33
C LEU A 149 1.66 -3.85 -4.93
N MET A 150 0.71 -3.33 -4.15
CA MET A 150 -0.67 -3.12 -4.57
C MET A 150 -1.02 -1.63 -4.48
N PRO A 151 -0.67 -0.82 -5.49
CA PRO A 151 -1.06 0.59 -5.48
C PRO A 151 -2.58 0.72 -5.52
N MET A 152 -3.15 1.46 -4.57
CA MET A 152 -4.60 1.58 -4.36
C MET A 152 -5.25 2.58 -5.34
N ILE A 153 -5.27 2.27 -6.63
CA ILE A 153 -5.69 3.20 -7.70
C ILE A 153 -7.22 3.23 -7.82
N TYR A 154 -7.88 3.80 -6.82
CA TYR A 154 -9.32 3.98 -6.78
C TYR A 154 -9.71 5.16 -5.87
N PRO A 155 -10.86 5.81 -6.08
CA PRO A 155 -11.33 6.84 -5.18
C PRO A 155 -11.97 6.29 -3.92
N SER A 156 -12.12 7.19 -2.94
CA SER A 156 -12.98 6.98 -1.77
C SER A 156 -14.47 7.07 -2.07
N VAL A 157 -14.86 7.78 -3.13
CA VAL A 157 -16.26 7.95 -3.57
C VAL A 157 -16.34 7.75 -5.07
N TYR A 158 -17.28 6.91 -5.50
CA TYR A 158 -17.50 6.59 -6.90
C TYR A 158 -18.60 7.49 -7.49
N ASN A 159 -18.34 8.08 -8.66
CA ASN A 159 -19.30 8.89 -9.40
C ASN A 159 -19.40 8.41 -10.85
N CYS A 160 -20.60 8.39 -11.42
CA CYS A 160 -20.82 7.86 -12.77
C CYS A 160 -21.66 8.83 -13.61
N PRO A 161 -21.24 9.16 -14.85
CA PRO A 161 -19.96 8.80 -15.46
C PRO A 161 -18.76 9.42 -14.70
N TYR A 162 -17.62 8.70 -14.69
CA TYR A 162 -16.42 9.17 -14.01
C TYR A 162 -15.89 10.44 -14.66
N SER A 163 -16.09 11.57 -13.98
CA SER A 163 -15.61 12.89 -14.43
C SER A 163 -14.56 13.49 -13.47
N GLY A 164 -14.12 12.70 -12.49
CA GLY A 164 -13.18 13.12 -11.45
C GLY A 164 -11.71 12.78 -11.75
N PHE A 165 -10.87 12.93 -10.72
CA PHE A 165 -9.43 12.67 -10.79
C PHE A 165 -9.08 11.24 -11.24
N TRP A 166 -9.93 10.25 -10.97
CA TRP A 166 -9.66 8.82 -11.14
C TRP A 166 -10.22 8.26 -12.46
N THR A 167 -9.95 8.93 -13.58
CA THR A 167 -10.35 8.45 -14.92
C THR A 167 -9.66 7.14 -15.28
N LEU A 168 -10.24 6.41 -16.24
CA LEU A 168 -9.63 5.19 -16.79
C LEU A 168 -8.23 5.44 -17.36
N GLU A 169 -8.03 6.57 -18.06
CA GLU A 169 -6.72 6.97 -18.60
C GLU A 169 -5.67 7.13 -17.50
N ARG A 170 -5.99 7.88 -16.45
CA ARG A 170 -5.07 8.09 -15.32
C ARG A 170 -4.79 6.80 -14.57
N TRP A 171 -5.79 5.92 -14.46
CA TRP A 171 -5.59 4.60 -13.88
C TRP A 171 -4.51 3.82 -14.64
N GLY A 172 -4.58 3.78 -15.98
CA GLY A 172 -3.59 3.12 -16.82
C GLY A 172 -2.19 3.70 -16.69
N ILE A 173 -2.08 5.03 -16.63
CA ILE A 173 -0.80 5.72 -16.44
C ILE A 173 -0.16 5.36 -15.09
N LEU A 174 -0.93 5.40 -14.01
CA LEU A 174 -0.43 5.07 -12.67
C LEU A 174 -0.02 3.60 -12.55
N ALA A 175 -0.78 2.68 -13.14
CA ALA A 175 -0.41 1.26 -13.19
C ALA A 175 0.92 1.04 -13.94
N ALA A 176 1.10 1.70 -15.08
CA ALA A 176 2.33 1.63 -15.87
C ALA A 176 3.54 2.26 -15.15
N ASP A 177 3.36 3.36 -14.43
CA ASP A 177 4.41 4.01 -13.64
C ASP A 177 4.98 3.10 -12.55
N PHE A 178 4.10 2.46 -11.77
CA PHE A 178 4.51 1.46 -10.79
C PHE A 178 5.20 0.27 -11.45
N GLN A 179 4.65 -0.24 -12.55
CA GLN A 179 5.22 -1.39 -13.27
C GLN A 179 6.62 -1.09 -13.84
N ALA A 180 6.85 0.11 -14.35
CA ALA A 180 8.16 0.55 -14.83
C ALA A 180 9.22 0.58 -13.70
N SER A 181 8.77 0.79 -12.46
CA SER A 181 9.60 0.82 -11.26
C SER A 181 9.60 -0.49 -10.48
N SER A 182 9.14 -1.59 -11.10
CA SER A 182 8.94 -2.89 -10.46
C SER A 182 10.22 -3.52 -9.88
N ALA A 183 11.39 -3.15 -10.42
CA ALA A 183 12.69 -3.74 -10.05
C ALA A 183 12.70 -5.28 -10.08
N GLY A 184 11.94 -5.87 -11.00
CA GLY A 184 11.81 -7.33 -11.14
C GLY A 184 10.89 -7.99 -10.10
N ARG A 185 10.24 -7.22 -9.23
CA ARG A 185 9.22 -7.66 -8.27
C ARG A 185 7.82 -7.52 -8.86
N PHE A 186 6.81 -8.00 -8.15
CA PHE A 186 5.44 -7.94 -8.65
C PHE A 186 4.77 -6.60 -8.37
N VAL A 187 4.06 -6.07 -9.36
CA VAL A 187 3.08 -4.99 -9.19
C VAL A 187 1.71 -5.56 -9.50
N ILE A 188 0.75 -5.33 -8.61
CA ILE A 188 -0.61 -5.84 -8.67
C ILE A 188 -1.55 -4.65 -8.38
N PRO A 189 -1.86 -3.81 -9.39
CA PRO A 189 -2.64 -2.59 -9.15
C PRO A 189 -4.02 -2.87 -8.57
N GLY A 190 -4.40 -2.07 -7.57
CA GLY A 190 -5.72 -2.10 -6.97
C GLY A 190 -6.76 -1.43 -7.87
N ILE A 191 -7.89 -2.10 -8.04
CA ILE A 191 -9.06 -1.63 -8.78
C ILE A 191 -10.23 -1.55 -7.81
N GLY A 192 -10.85 -0.38 -7.74
CA GLY A 192 -12.07 -0.18 -6.99
C GLY A 192 -13.24 -1.00 -7.54
N THR A 193 -14.19 -1.42 -6.70
CA THR A 193 -15.35 -2.21 -7.16
C THR A 193 -16.66 -1.43 -7.06
N GLY A 194 -16.62 -0.16 -6.68
CA GLY A 194 -17.81 0.69 -6.54
C GLY A 194 -18.24 1.40 -7.83
N TYR A 195 -17.70 1.01 -8.99
CA TYR A 195 -18.09 1.56 -10.27
C TYR A 195 -19.53 1.16 -10.62
N CYS A 196 -20.25 2.02 -11.36
CA CYS A 196 -21.67 1.78 -11.66
C CYS A 196 -21.93 0.68 -12.68
N THR A 197 -20.91 0.24 -13.42
CA THR A 197 -21.01 -0.89 -14.34
C THR A 197 -19.76 -1.76 -14.23
N PHE A 198 -19.91 -3.05 -14.52
CA PHE A 198 -18.79 -3.98 -14.58
C PHE A 198 -17.76 -3.61 -15.65
N ASP A 199 -18.17 -2.99 -16.75
CA ASP A 199 -17.28 -2.57 -17.84
C ASP A 199 -16.13 -1.66 -17.36
N GLU A 200 -16.36 -0.82 -16.35
CA GLU A 200 -15.31 0.02 -15.75
C GLU A 200 -14.25 -0.84 -15.02
N ILE A 201 -14.67 -1.92 -14.37
CA ILE A 201 -13.75 -2.88 -13.72
C ILE A 201 -13.01 -3.65 -14.81
N ALA A 202 -13.72 -4.21 -15.78
CA ALA A 202 -13.15 -4.99 -16.88
C ALA A 202 -12.09 -4.20 -17.67
N ALA A 203 -12.37 -2.93 -18.00
CA ALA A 203 -11.43 -2.09 -18.71
C ALA A 203 -10.11 -1.86 -17.95
N ARG A 204 -10.16 -1.77 -16.61
CA ARG A 204 -8.96 -1.65 -15.77
C ARG A 204 -8.18 -2.96 -15.66
N ILE A 205 -8.89 -4.09 -15.67
CA ILE A 205 -8.25 -5.42 -15.77
C ILE A 205 -7.45 -5.52 -17.08
N ASP A 206 -8.02 -5.06 -18.20
CA ASP A 206 -7.35 -5.08 -19.49
C ASP A 206 -6.15 -4.11 -19.54
N LEU A 207 -6.24 -2.94 -18.90
CA LEU A 207 -5.10 -2.03 -18.76
C LEU A 207 -3.97 -2.63 -17.90
N ALA A 208 -4.27 -3.34 -16.80
CA ALA A 208 -3.26 -4.05 -16.02
C ALA A 208 -2.52 -5.09 -16.88
N ARG A 209 -3.27 -5.90 -17.64
CA ARG A 209 -2.70 -6.89 -18.57
C ARG A 209 -1.83 -6.24 -19.64
N ALA A 210 -2.31 -5.14 -20.24
CA ALA A 210 -1.57 -4.41 -21.26
C ALA A 210 -0.27 -3.78 -20.72
N ALA A 211 -0.26 -3.34 -19.46
CA ALA A 211 0.93 -2.85 -18.78
C ALA A 211 1.91 -3.98 -18.40
N GLY A 212 1.50 -5.24 -18.45
CA GLY A 212 2.33 -6.39 -18.08
C GLY A 212 2.50 -6.54 -16.57
N THR A 213 1.53 -6.09 -15.78
CA THR A 213 1.52 -6.29 -14.33
C THR A 213 1.34 -7.78 -14.00
N ALA A 214 1.79 -8.20 -12.81
CA ALA A 214 1.68 -9.59 -12.37
C ALA A 214 0.23 -10.02 -12.10
N GLY A 215 -0.67 -9.04 -12.00
CA GLY A 215 -2.11 -9.22 -11.79
C GLY A 215 -2.77 -7.88 -11.48
N HIS A 216 -3.93 -7.95 -10.83
CA HIS A 216 -4.63 -6.82 -10.22
C HIS A 216 -5.37 -7.30 -8.97
N ALA A 217 -5.77 -6.38 -8.08
CA ALA A 217 -6.53 -6.68 -6.87
C ALA A 217 -7.84 -5.89 -6.86
N LEU A 218 -8.97 -6.54 -6.55
CA LEU A 218 -10.28 -5.90 -6.52
C LEU A 218 -10.64 -5.44 -5.09
N PHE A 219 -10.69 -4.13 -4.87
CA PHE A 219 -11.08 -3.53 -3.60
C PHE A 219 -12.51 -2.97 -3.69
N SER A 220 -13.52 -3.61 -3.12
CA SER A 220 -13.45 -4.75 -2.20
C SER A 220 -14.50 -5.81 -2.53
N TYR A 221 -14.37 -6.97 -1.86
CA TYR A 221 -15.34 -8.06 -1.93
C TYR A 221 -16.80 -7.57 -1.80
N GLY A 222 -17.06 -6.64 -0.87
CA GLY A 222 -18.41 -6.11 -0.64
C GLY A 222 -19.01 -5.41 -1.87
N GLY A 223 -18.19 -4.72 -2.67
CA GLY A 223 -18.67 -4.09 -3.90
C GLY A 223 -18.88 -5.10 -5.03
N LEU A 224 -18.08 -6.18 -5.09
CA LEU A 224 -18.35 -7.28 -6.04
C LEU A 224 -19.66 -7.99 -5.70
N LEU A 225 -19.92 -8.22 -4.41
CA LEU A 225 -21.15 -8.84 -3.94
C LEU A 225 -22.38 -7.97 -4.21
N ALA A 226 -22.25 -6.65 -4.04
CA ALA A 226 -23.32 -5.70 -4.35
C ALA A 226 -23.57 -5.55 -5.85
N GLY A 227 -22.49 -5.65 -6.66
CA GLY A 227 -22.51 -5.51 -8.10
C GLY A 227 -23.14 -4.19 -8.56
N ASP A 228 -24.10 -4.27 -9.48
CA ASP A 228 -24.86 -3.11 -9.97
C ASP A 228 -26.10 -2.77 -9.11
N GLY A 229 -26.27 -3.48 -7.98
CA GLY A 229 -27.43 -3.39 -7.10
C GLY A 229 -28.55 -4.38 -7.43
N VAL A 230 -28.43 -5.14 -8.52
CA VAL A 230 -29.35 -6.22 -8.91
C VAL A 230 -28.62 -7.55 -8.86
N ASP A 231 -27.51 -7.67 -9.60
CA ASP A 231 -26.71 -8.89 -9.73
C ASP A 231 -25.28 -8.66 -9.24
N SER A 232 -24.66 -9.68 -8.66
CA SER A 232 -23.25 -9.60 -8.22
C SER A 232 -22.30 -9.71 -9.43
N TYR A 233 -21.15 -9.05 -9.36
CA TYR A 233 -20.15 -9.08 -10.45
C TYR A 233 -19.34 -10.39 -10.53
N PHE A 234 -19.64 -11.42 -9.73
CA PHE A 234 -18.91 -12.70 -9.79
C PHE A 234 -19.15 -13.46 -11.10
N ASP A 235 -20.38 -13.45 -11.61
CA ASP A 235 -20.70 -14.08 -12.89
C ASP A 235 -20.08 -13.31 -14.06
N ASP A 236 -20.04 -11.97 -13.97
CA ASP A 236 -19.35 -11.15 -14.97
C ASP A 236 -17.85 -11.41 -15.01
N LEU A 237 -17.21 -11.54 -13.84
CA LEU A 237 -15.81 -11.95 -13.73
C LEU A 237 -15.59 -13.32 -14.38
N ALA A 238 -16.42 -14.31 -14.03
CA ALA A 238 -16.30 -15.68 -14.50
C ALA A 238 -16.58 -15.83 -16.01
N ASN A 239 -17.53 -15.07 -16.56
CA ASN A 239 -17.87 -15.13 -17.99
C ASN A 239 -17.02 -14.21 -18.86
N GLY A 240 -16.37 -13.21 -18.26
CA GLY A 240 -15.54 -12.22 -18.96
C GLY A 240 -14.06 -12.43 -18.68
N PRO A 241 -13.40 -11.53 -17.92
CA PRO A 241 -11.94 -11.55 -17.76
C PRO A 241 -11.37 -12.88 -17.23
N TYR A 242 -12.13 -13.66 -16.48
CA TYR A 242 -11.70 -14.92 -15.88
C TYR A 242 -12.42 -16.15 -16.45
N ALA A 243 -12.92 -16.07 -17.69
CA ALA A 243 -13.43 -17.23 -18.42
C ALA A 243 -12.39 -18.35 -18.61
N LEU A 244 -11.11 -18.00 -18.53
CA LEU A 244 -10.00 -18.94 -18.42
C LEU A 244 -9.31 -18.76 -17.06
N PRO A 245 -8.91 -19.86 -16.39
CA PRO A 245 -8.17 -19.77 -15.14
C PRO A 245 -6.90 -18.91 -15.27
N ALA A 246 -6.72 -17.97 -14.35
CA ALA A 246 -5.48 -17.20 -14.24
C ALA A 246 -4.43 -18.00 -13.46
N GLY A 247 -3.18 -17.97 -13.93
CA GLY A 247 -2.05 -18.59 -13.23
C GLY A 247 -1.52 -17.70 -12.11
N ILE A 248 -0.97 -18.32 -11.07
CA ILE A 248 -0.23 -17.62 -10.00
C ILE A 248 1.20 -17.39 -10.48
N PRO A 249 1.72 -16.15 -10.48
CA PRO A 249 3.09 -15.90 -10.93
C PRO A 249 4.08 -16.49 -9.93
N THR A 250 5.18 -17.04 -10.44
CA THR A 250 6.21 -17.70 -9.61
C THR A 250 7.22 -16.67 -9.10
N ILE A 251 7.45 -16.64 -7.79
CA ILE A 251 8.55 -15.88 -7.21
C ILE A 251 9.87 -16.55 -7.59
N THR A 252 10.75 -15.83 -8.27
CA THR A 252 12.06 -16.34 -8.72
C THR A 252 13.24 -15.85 -7.87
N TRP A 253 12.98 -15.03 -6.86
CA TRP A 253 14.00 -14.38 -6.02
C TRP A 253 13.99 -14.84 -4.56
N HIS A 254 13.04 -15.69 -4.17
CA HIS A 254 13.16 -16.41 -2.90
C HIS A 254 14.27 -17.47 -3.04
N PRO A 255 15.01 -17.75 -1.96
CA PRO A 255 16.06 -18.76 -1.94
C PRO A 255 15.54 -20.19 -2.10
#